data_AF-A1TMU5-F1
#
_entry.id   AF-A1TMU5-F1
#
_cell.length_a   1.000
_cell.length_b   1.000
_cell.length_c   1.000
_cell.angle_alpha   90.00
_cell.angle_beta   90.00
_cell.angle_gamma   90.00
#
_symmetry.space_group_name_H-M   'P 1'
#
loop_
_entity.id
_entity.type
_entity.pdbx_description
1 polymer ?
#
loop_
_entity_poly.entity_id
_entity_poly.type
_entity_poly.pdbx_seq_one_letter_code
_entity_poly.pdbx_strand_id
1 'polypeptide(L)'
;MLTRTKPMSRGTVGLKRSRFASASRGLPAAEPDRAERLAARARAAMESAAFTLQLKALQARRPAFAPAVVHALVDPQAVPTTIPKEELLRSEPYRRLVAAMPCKACGRHGHSQHAHENQGKGMGLKVDDRRGFPLCTVAPGRVGCHELFDQYQLVEGGREAHRLLGERWAAETRREIEQAGLWPVKLKPWKGDEYGNGQA
;
A
#
# COMPACT_ATOMS: atom_id res chain seq x y z
N MET A 1 50.82 19.09 4.72
CA MET A 1 50.70 18.82 6.16
C MET A 1 49.27 18.38 6.44
N LEU A 2 49.03 17.07 6.52
CA LEU A 2 47.70 16.48 6.71
C LEU A 2 47.39 16.43 8.22
N THR A 3 46.48 17.28 8.68
CA THR A 3 46.07 17.34 10.09
C THR A 3 45.19 16.13 10.42
N ARG A 4 45.76 15.19 11.18
CA ARG A 4 45.11 14.00 11.73
C ARG A 4 44.01 14.42 12.71
N THR A 5 42.75 14.24 12.34
CA THR A 5 41.59 14.45 13.23
C THR A 5 41.58 13.42 14.36
N LYS A 6 41.46 13.91 15.59
CA LYS A 6 41.37 13.15 16.84
C LYS A 6 40.13 12.22 16.82
N PRO A 7 40.20 10.95 17.27
CA PRO A 7 39.02 10.11 17.40
C PRO A 7 38.11 10.62 18.53
N MET A 8 36.80 10.59 18.31
CA MET A 8 35.80 11.02 19.29
C MET A 8 35.78 10.09 20.51
N SER A 9 35.79 10.68 21.70
CA SER A 9 35.67 9.98 22.98
C SER A 9 34.27 9.39 23.16
N ARG A 10 34.19 8.11 23.53
CA ARG A 10 32.99 7.48 24.07
C ARG A 10 32.68 8.06 25.44
N GLY A 11 31.52 8.69 25.58
CA GLY A 11 30.94 9.02 26.88
C GLY A 11 30.55 10.49 27.02
N THR A 12 29.31 10.80 26.65
CA THR A 12 28.60 11.93 27.24
C THR A 12 27.28 11.42 27.82
N VAL A 13 27.14 11.74 29.11
CA VAL A 13 26.08 11.40 30.06
C VAL A 13 24.70 11.63 29.44
N GLY A 14 23.84 10.62 29.53
CA GLY A 14 22.47 10.67 29.03
C GLY A 14 21.71 11.89 29.55
N LEU A 15 21.07 12.62 28.63
CA LEU A 15 20.21 13.75 28.91
C LEU A 15 19.08 13.32 29.86
N LYS A 16 19.04 13.89 31.08
CA LYS A 16 17.97 13.64 32.05
C LYS A 16 16.64 14.07 31.42
N ARG A 17 15.76 13.11 31.12
CA ARG A 17 14.38 13.39 30.69
C ARG A 17 13.68 14.15 31.81
N SER A 18 13.40 15.44 31.61
CA SER A 18 12.50 16.19 32.45
C SER A 18 11.12 15.52 32.38
N ARG A 19 10.60 15.13 33.55
CA ARG A 19 9.25 14.59 33.67
C ARG A 19 8.28 15.74 33.53
N PHE A 20 7.64 15.86 32.37
CA PHE A 20 6.42 16.65 32.24
C PHE A 20 5.31 15.94 33.02
N ALA A 21 4.90 16.52 34.15
CA ALA A 21 3.74 16.07 34.90
C ALA A 21 2.48 16.62 34.21
N SER A 22 1.71 15.77 33.54
CA SER A 22 0.35 16.10 33.12
C SER A 22 -0.59 15.83 34.31
N ALA A 23 -1.18 16.88 34.85
CA ALA A 23 -2.17 16.79 35.92
C ALA A 23 -3.54 16.46 35.32
N SER A 24 -3.88 15.17 35.18
CA SER A 24 -5.28 14.77 35.00
C SER A 24 -5.96 14.66 36.37
N ARG A 25 -6.88 15.59 36.65
CA ARG A 25 -7.82 15.48 37.78
C ARG A 25 -8.84 14.38 37.49
N GLY A 26 -8.44 13.14 37.75
CA GLY A 26 -9.33 12.02 37.98
C GLY A 26 -8.92 11.40 39.32
N LEU A 27 -9.88 11.09 40.19
CA LEU A 27 -9.62 10.27 41.38
C LEU A 27 -8.98 8.96 40.88
N PRO A 28 -7.81 8.54 41.39
CA PRO A 28 -7.23 7.28 40.96
C PRO A 28 -8.15 6.17 41.46
N ALA A 29 -8.70 5.38 40.53
CA ALA A 29 -9.12 4.02 40.89
C ALA A 29 -7.92 3.36 41.58
N ALA A 30 -8.14 2.66 42.69
CA ALA A 30 -7.06 2.03 43.45
C ALA A 30 -6.24 1.15 42.48
N GLU A 31 -5.05 1.64 42.12
CA GLU A 31 -4.15 0.92 41.23
C GLU A 31 -3.81 -0.41 41.92
N PRO A 32 -4.11 -1.56 41.30
CA PRO A 32 -3.85 -2.85 41.93
C PRO A 32 -2.37 -2.93 42.30
N ASP A 33 -2.10 -3.44 43.50
CA ASP A 33 -0.73 -3.52 44.00
C ASP A 33 0.14 -4.30 42.99
N ARG A 34 1.46 -4.03 43.00
CA ARG A 34 2.41 -4.73 42.14
C ARG A 34 2.25 -6.25 42.22
N ALA A 35 1.98 -6.80 43.41
CA ALA A 35 1.73 -8.22 43.58
C ALA A 35 0.50 -8.69 42.80
N GLU A 36 -0.58 -7.91 42.84
CA GLU A 36 -1.83 -8.21 42.14
C GLU A 36 -1.69 -8.11 40.62
N ARG A 37 -0.96 -7.11 40.11
CA ARG A 37 -0.62 -7.02 38.67
C ARG A 37 0.26 -8.18 38.20
N LEU A 38 1.21 -8.62 39.03
CA LEU A 38 2.03 -9.79 38.73
C LEU A 38 1.19 -11.07 38.73
N ALA A 39 0.26 -11.22 39.69
CA ALA A 39 -0.66 -12.34 39.74
C ALA A 39 -1.62 -12.37 38.53
N ALA A 40 -2.16 -11.22 38.13
CA ALA A 40 -3.01 -11.09 36.93
C ALA A 40 -2.25 -11.46 35.65
N ARG A 41 -1.00 -11.02 35.51
CA ARG A 41 -0.13 -11.41 34.36
C ARG A 41 0.20 -12.90 34.37
N ALA A 42 0.49 -13.47 35.54
CA ALA A 42 0.76 -14.90 35.68
C ALA A 42 -0.48 -15.72 35.29
N ARG A 43 -1.68 -15.32 35.72
CA ARG A 43 -2.94 -15.95 35.33
C ARG A 43 -3.17 -15.89 33.82
N ALA A 44 -3.04 -14.71 33.21
CA ALA A 44 -3.20 -14.54 31.76
C ALA A 44 -2.17 -15.37 30.97
N ALA A 45 -0.93 -15.47 31.46
CA ALA A 45 0.09 -16.31 30.84
C ALA A 45 -0.27 -17.80 30.91
N MET A 46 -0.80 -18.28 32.05
CA MET A 46 -1.25 -19.67 32.20
C MET A 46 -2.49 -19.97 31.34
N GLU A 47 -3.45 -19.04 31.26
CA GLU A 47 -4.62 -19.16 30.39
C GLU A 47 -4.23 -19.22 28.91
N SER A 48 -3.30 -18.36 28.47
CA SER A 48 -2.75 -18.40 27.12
C SER A 48 -1.99 -19.71 26.83
N ALA A 49 -1.25 -20.23 27.81
CA ALA A 49 -0.54 -21.50 27.68
C ALA A 49 -1.51 -22.68 27.58
N ALA A 50 -2.57 -22.69 28.40
CA ALA A 50 -3.63 -23.69 28.34
C ALA A 50 -4.36 -23.68 27.00
N PHE A 51 -4.73 -22.49 26.50
CA PHE A 51 -5.34 -22.35 25.18
C PHE A 51 -4.44 -22.87 24.05
N THR A 52 -3.14 -22.56 24.12
CA THR A 52 -2.15 -23.05 23.14
C THR A 52 -2.03 -24.57 23.18
N LEU A 53 -2.02 -25.19 24.38
CA LEU A 53 -2.00 -26.64 24.53
C LEU A 53 -3.27 -27.29 23.97
N GLN A 54 -4.42 -26.69 24.22
CA GLN A 54 -5.70 -27.15 23.68
C GLN A 54 -5.73 -27.05 22.15
N LEU A 55 -5.24 -25.95 21.57
CA LEU A 55 -5.13 -25.78 20.12
C LEU A 55 -4.22 -26.84 19.50
N LYS A 56 -3.06 -27.11 20.12
CA LYS A 56 -2.12 -28.16 19.66
C LYS A 56 -2.76 -29.55 19.74
N ALA A 57 -3.51 -29.86 20.80
CA ALA A 57 -4.23 -31.13 20.92
C ALA A 57 -5.30 -31.29 19.84
N LEU A 58 -6.05 -30.21 19.53
CA LEU A 58 -7.03 -30.21 18.44
C LEU A 58 -6.35 -30.37 17.06
N GLN A 59 -5.22 -29.71 16.85
CA GLN A 59 -4.42 -29.86 15.62
C GLN A 59 -3.87 -31.29 15.46
N ALA A 60 -3.43 -31.93 16.55
CA ALA A 60 -2.95 -33.31 16.54
C ALA A 60 -4.06 -34.34 16.28
N ARG A 61 -5.33 -33.99 16.58
CA ARG A 61 -6.52 -34.83 16.30
C ARG A 61 -7.12 -34.58 14.92
N ARG A 62 -6.66 -33.58 14.17
CA ARG A 62 -7.08 -33.42 12.77
C ARG A 62 -6.51 -34.60 11.98
N PRO A 63 -7.34 -35.31 11.19
CA PRO A 63 -6.79 -36.28 10.24
C PRO A 63 -5.78 -35.54 9.36
N ALA A 64 -4.62 -36.15 9.13
CA ALA A 64 -3.63 -35.64 8.22
C ALA A 64 -4.22 -35.66 6.79
N PHE A 65 -4.95 -34.61 6.43
CA PHE A 65 -5.14 -34.30 5.03
C PHE A 65 -3.77 -33.90 4.52
N ALA A 66 -3.09 -34.83 3.85
CA ALA A 66 -2.05 -34.45 2.92
C ALA A 66 -2.67 -33.35 2.05
N PRO A 67 -2.07 -32.14 1.95
CA PRO A 67 -2.52 -31.21 0.95
C PRO A 67 -2.44 -31.97 -0.37
N ALA A 68 -3.58 -32.21 -1.01
CA ALA A 68 -3.58 -32.77 -2.35
C ALA A 68 -2.88 -31.70 -3.21
N VAL A 69 -1.58 -31.87 -3.39
CA VAL A 69 -0.81 -31.08 -4.35
C VAL A 69 -1.29 -31.57 -5.70
N VAL A 70 -2.36 -30.97 -6.20
CA VAL A 70 -2.77 -31.07 -7.59
C VAL A 70 -1.66 -30.44 -8.41
N HIS A 71 -0.72 -31.27 -8.86
CA HIS A 71 0.09 -30.89 -10.02
C HIS A 71 -0.89 -30.75 -11.17
N ALA A 72 -0.92 -29.56 -11.79
CA ALA A 72 -1.57 -29.42 -13.09
C ALA A 72 -0.96 -30.49 -14.01
N LEU A 73 -1.81 -31.36 -14.56
CA LEU A 73 -1.39 -32.27 -15.62
C LEU A 73 -1.09 -31.40 -16.84
N VAL A 74 0.18 -31.04 -16.99
CA VAL A 74 0.67 -30.40 -18.21
C VAL A 74 0.79 -31.51 -19.24
N ASP A 75 0.06 -31.38 -20.35
CA ASP A 75 0.19 -32.32 -21.48
C ASP A 75 1.66 -32.36 -21.92
N PRO A 76 2.35 -33.52 -21.84
CA PRO A 76 3.76 -33.62 -22.23
C PRO A 76 3.98 -33.41 -23.73
N GLN A 77 2.91 -33.41 -24.54
CA GLN A 77 2.93 -33.07 -25.96
C GLN A 77 2.55 -31.61 -26.23
N ALA A 78 2.19 -30.83 -25.21
CA ALA A 78 1.92 -29.40 -25.38
C ALA A 78 3.22 -28.68 -25.73
N VAL A 79 3.29 -28.20 -26.97
CA VAL A 79 4.35 -27.29 -27.40
C VAL A 79 4.14 -25.97 -26.66
N PRO A 80 5.13 -25.45 -25.92
CA PRO A 80 4.98 -24.18 -25.22
C PRO A 80 4.78 -23.08 -26.26
N THR A 81 3.56 -22.56 -26.35
CA THR A 81 3.26 -21.39 -27.17
C THR A 81 3.79 -20.15 -26.45
N THR A 82 4.59 -19.36 -27.17
CA THR A 82 5.03 -18.07 -26.66
C THR A 82 3.83 -17.12 -26.74
N ILE A 83 3.25 -16.77 -25.59
CA ILE A 83 2.24 -15.73 -25.52
C ILE A 83 2.98 -14.39 -25.44
N PRO A 84 2.85 -13.50 -26.43
CA PRO A 84 3.45 -12.17 -26.35
C PRO A 84 2.90 -11.45 -25.12
N LYS A 85 3.81 -10.94 -24.29
CA LYS A 85 3.43 -10.09 -23.17
C LYS A 85 2.87 -8.80 -23.73
N GLU A 86 1.65 -8.45 -23.33
CA GLU A 86 0.98 -7.23 -23.78
C GLU A 86 1.87 -5.99 -23.60
N GLU A 87 1.99 -5.20 -24.67
CA GLU A 87 2.84 -4.02 -24.71
C GLU A 87 2.19 -2.87 -23.96
N LEU A 88 2.40 -2.83 -22.65
CA LEU A 88 1.94 -1.76 -21.80
C LEU A 88 2.81 -0.53 -22.05
N LEU A 89 2.21 0.56 -22.55
CA LEU A 89 2.94 1.80 -22.82
C LEU A 89 3.40 2.46 -21.52
N ARG A 90 4.72 2.68 -21.42
CA ARG A 90 5.34 3.39 -20.30
C ARG A 90 6.02 4.66 -20.77
N SER A 91 5.71 5.77 -20.13
CA SER A 91 6.21 7.10 -20.48
C SER A 91 6.55 7.89 -19.23
N GLU A 92 7.85 7.99 -18.96
CA GLU A 92 8.39 8.77 -17.86
C GLU A 92 8.01 10.27 -17.94
N PRO A 93 8.06 10.92 -19.12
CA PRO A 93 7.55 12.29 -19.27
C PRO A 93 6.08 12.43 -18.91
N TYR A 94 5.22 11.49 -19.32
CA TYR A 94 3.80 11.52 -18.98
C TYR A 94 3.60 11.39 -17.47
N ARG A 95 4.29 10.45 -16.82
CA ARG A 95 4.22 10.25 -15.36
C ARG A 95 4.63 11.51 -14.59
N ARG A 96 5.64 12.24 -15.06
CA ARG A 96 6.06 13.52 -14.46
C ARG A 96 4.99 14.60 -14.63
N LEU A 97 4.39 14.72 -15.81
CA LEU A 97 3.29 15.66 -16.04
C LEU A 97 2.14 15.39 -15.09
N VAL A 98 1.70 14.13 -14.99
CA VAL A 98 0.66 13.73 -14.04
C VAL A 98 1.08 14.07 -12.61
N ALA A 99 2.28 13.68 -12.16
CA ALA A 99 2.72 13.96 -10.80
C ALA A 99 2.83 15.46 -10.46
N ALA A 100 3.00 16.33 -11.46
CA ALA A 100 3.02 17.79 -11.27
C ALA A 100 1.61 18.39 -11.07
N MET A 101 0.56 17.68 -11.44
CA MET A 101 -0.82 18.16 -11.33
C MET A 101 -1.34 18.13 -9.89
N PRO A 102 -2.35 18.95 -9.55
CA PRO A 102 -2.99 18.91 -8.23
C PRO A 102 -3.65 17.55 -7.99
N CYS A 103 -3.69 17.12 -6.72
CA CYS A 103 -4.34 15.86 -6.36
C CYS A 103 -5.83 15.87 -6.77
N LYS A 104 -6.27 14.92 -7.59
CA LYS A 104 -7.67 14.83 -8.07
C LYS A 104 -8.69 14.67 -6.94
N ALA A 105 -8.28 14.09 -5.82
CA ALA A 105 -9.17 13.86 -4.68
C ALA A 105 -9.29 15.06 -3.73
N CYS A 106 -8.20 15.77 -3.45
CA CYS A 106 -8.19 16.83 -2.41
C CYS A 106 -7.63 18.19 -2.86
N GLY A 107 -7.25 18.33 -4.14
CA GLY A 107 -6.75 19.58 -4.72
C GLY A 107 -5.33 19.98 -4.30
N ARG A 108 -4.65 19.24 -3.41
CA ARG A 108 -3.31 19.61 -2.93
C ARG A 108 -2.29 19.63 -4.07
N HIS A 109 -1.56 20.74 -4.18
CA HIS A 109 -0.46 20.92 -5.14
C HIS A 109 0.89 20.44 -4.58
N GLY A 110 1.82 20.08 -5.47
CA GLY A 110 3.24 19.82 -5.14
C GLY A 110 3.55 18.51 -4.41
N HIS A 111 2.54 17.67 -4.14
CA HIS A 111 2.71 16.40 -3.42
C HIS A 111 2.06 15.21 -4.12
N SER A 112 1.59 15.40 -5.35
CA SER A 112 0.98 14.34 -6.15
C SER A 112 2.02 13.36 -6.67
N GLN A 113 1.61 12.11 -6.79
CA GLN A 113 2.30 11.08 -7.56
C GLN A 113 1.40 10.62 -8.70
N HIS A 114 2.00 9.97 -9.70
CA HIS A 114 1.27 9.24 -10.72
C HIS A 114 0.74 7.95 -10.11
N ALA A 115 -0.58 7.90 -9.88
CA ALA A 115 -1.31 6.75 -9.38
C ALA A 115 -2.00 6.04 -10.55
N HIS A 116 -1.96 4.70 -10.58
CA HIS A 116 -2.71 3.91 -11.54
C HIS A 116 -4.08 3.52 -10.98
N GLU A 117 -5.07 3.36 -11.85
CA GLU A 117 -6.34 2.78 -11.43
C GLU A 117 -6.20 1.32 -10.95
N ASN A 118 -7.16 0.89 -10.14
CA ASN A 118 -7.12 -0.41 -9.48
C ASN A 118 -7.54 -1.59 -10.39
N GLN A 119 -8.00 -1.32 -11.61
CA GLN A 119 -8.48 -2.34 -12.53
C GLN A 119 -7.34 -2.94 -13.37
N GLY A 120 -7.27 -4.27 -13.41
CA GLY A 120 -6.23 -4.96 -14.16
C GLY A 120 -4.83 -4.84 -13.54
N LYS A 121 -4.71 -4.27 -12.33
CA LYS A 121 -3.47 -4.35 -11.54
C LYS A 121 -3.46 -5.66 -10.77
N GLY A 122 -2.36 -6.38 -10.88
CA GLY A 122 -2.09 -7.62 -10.15
C GLY A 122 -0.63 -7.67 -9.74
N MET A 123 -0.26 -8.62 -8.88
CA MET A 123 1.13 -8.73 -8.42
C MET A 123 2.06 -8.98 -9.61
N GLY A 124 2.91 -7.99 -9.93
CA GLY A 124 3.84 -8.04 -11.07
C GLY A 124 3.27 -7.59 -12.42
N LEU A 125 1.98 -7.25 -12.50
CA LEU A 125 1.34 -6.69 -13.69
C LEU A 125 1.46 -5.16 -13.67
N LYS A 126 2.10 -4.61 -14.69
CA LYS A 126 2.17 -3.17 -14.91
C LYS A 126 0.88 -2.71 -15.61
N VAL A 127 0.54 -1.45 -15.48
CA VAL A 127 -0.61 -0.82 -16.14
C VAL A 127 -0.09 0.27 -17.08
N ASP A 128 -0.78 0.51 -18.19
CA ASP A 128 -0.46 1.60 -19.12
C ASP A 128 -0.39 2.94 -18.36
N ASP A 129 0.69 3.70 -18.55
CA ASP A 129 0.90 4.96 -17.83
C ASP A 129 -0.19 6.01 -18.16
N ARG A 130 -0.83 5.94 -19.33
CA ARG A 130 -1.95 6.81 -19.75
C ARG A 130 -3.23 6.58 -18.96
N ARG A 131 -3.32 5.47 -18.21
CA ARG A 131 -4.43 5.16 -17.28
C ARG A 131 -4.20 5.73 -15.87
N GLY A 132 -3.14 6.50 -15.66
CA GLY A 132 -2.84 7.12 -14.37
C GLY A 132 -3.37 8.54 -14.21
N PHE A 133 -3.47 8.96 -12.95
CA PHE A 133 -3.99 10.26 -12.51
C PHE A 133 -3.25 10.77 -11.25
N PRO A 134 -3.32 12.08 -10.93
CA PRO A 134 -2.55 12.64 -9.82
C PRO A 134 -3.22 12.41 -8.48
N LEU A 135 -2.55 11.72 -7.55
CA LEU A 135 -2.98 11.64 -6.15
C LEU A 135 -1.85 11.98 -5.18
N CYS A 136 -2.17 12.73 -4.13
CA CYS A 136 -1.19 13.09 -3.12
C CYS A 136 -0.73 11.86 -2.33
N THR A 137 0.57 11.83 -2.05
CA THR A 137 1.18 10.78 -1.23
C THR A 137 1.09 11.07 0.27
N VAL A 138 1.63 10.17 1.07
CA VAL A 138 1.69 10.28 2.53
C VAL A 138 2.51 11.50 2.94
N ALA A 139 2.09 12.16 4.02
CA ALA A 139 2.81 13.26 4.63
C ALA A 139 2.82 13.08 6.15
N PRO A 140 3.73 13.73 6.90
CA PRO A 140 3.72 13.64 8.36
C PRO A 140 2.33 13.95 8.94
N GLY A 141 1.76 12.98 9.66
CA GLY A 141 0.43 13.09 10.28
C GLY A 141 -0.78 12.91 9.33
N ARG A 142 -0.59 12.51 8.07
CA ARG A 142 -1.69 12.34 7.10
C ARG A 142 -1.47 11.16 6.15
N VAL A 143 -2.48 10.30 6.04
CA VAL A 143 -2.54 9.28 4.98
C VAL A 143 -2.84 9.97 3.65
N GLY A 144 -2.06 9.65 2.61
CA GLY A 144 -2.23 10.21 1.27
C GLY A 144 -3.47 9.67 0.59
N CYS A 145 -4.11 10.49 -0.27
CA CYS A 145 -5.21 10.03 -1.12
C CYS A 145 -4.80 8.86 -2.02
N HIS A 146 -3.52 8.79 -2.43
CA HIS A 146 -3.00 7.65 -3.20
C HIS A 146 -3.15 6.33 -2.44
N GLU A 147 -2.69 6.27 -1.19
CA GLU A 147 -2.81 5.09 -0.33
C GLU A 147 -4.29 4.74 -0.09
N LEU A 148 -5.12 5.73 0.25
CA LEU A 148 -6.54 5.49 0.47
C LEU A 148 -7.24 4.95 -0.78
N PHE A 149 -6.87 5.44 -1.97
CA PHE A 149 -7.41 4.94 -3.23
C PHE A 149 -6.99 3.50 -3.49
N ASP A 150 -5.71 3.18 -3.27
CA ASP A 150 -5.17 1.83 -3.48
C ASP A 150 -5.82 0.79 -2.56
N GLN A 151 -6.17 1.19 -1.34
CA GLN A 151 -6.82 0.32 -0.35
C GLN A 151 -8.36 0.33 -0.45
N TYR A 152 -8.94 1.00 -1.44
CA TYR A 152 -10.40 1.15 -1.61
C TYR A 152 -11.10 1.86 -0.43
N GLN A 153 -10.41 2.80 0.21
CA GLN A 153 -10.88 3.55 1.38
C GLN A 153 -11.12 5.04 1.08
N LEU A 154 -10.87 5.50 -0.15
CA LEU A 154 -11.00 6.92 -0.49
C LEU A 154 -12.47 7.35 -0.66
N VAL A 155 -13.30 6.46 -1.19
CA VAL A 155 -14.74 6.69 -1.39
C VAL A 155 -15.56 5.48 -0.94
N GLU A 156 -16.84 5.70 -0.61
CA GLU A 156 -17.78 4.62 -0.35
C GLU A 156 -18.07 3.80 -1.62
N GLY A 157 -18.62 2.59 -1.47
CA GLY A 157 -18.93 1.69 -2.59
C GLY A 157 -17.78 0.75 -3.00
N GLY A 158 -16.67 0.74 -2.26
CA GLY A 158 -15.62 -0.28 -2.35
C GLY A 158 -14.95 -0.35 -3.72
N ARG A 159 -14.64 -1.56 -4.20
CA ARG A 159 -13.84 -1.80 -5.41
C ARG A 159 -14.43 -1.18 -6.67
N GLU A 160 -15.75 -1.31 -6.86
CA GLU A 160 -16.43 -0.84 -8.06
C GLU A 160 -16.46 0.69 -8.14
N ALA A 161 -16.72 1.36 -7.01
CA ALA A 161 -16.69 2.81 -6.97
C ALA A 161 -15.30 3.38 -7.30
N HIS A 162 -14.23 2.75 -6.80
CA HIS A 162 -12.85 3.14 -7.12
C HIS A 162 -12.47 2.84 -8.56
N ARG A 163 -13.00 1.76 -9.15
CA ARG A 163 -12.81 1.46 -10.58
C ARG A 163 -13.39 2.58 -11.44
N LEU A 164 -14.68 2.88 -11.27
CA LEU A 164 -15.37 3.93 -12.02
C LEU A 164 -14.76 5.32 -11.80
N LEU A 165 -14.26 5.58 -10.58
CA LEU A 165 -13.56 6.82 -10.26
C LEU A 165 -12.19 6.91 -10.93
N GLY A 166 -11.42 5.82 -10.92
CA GLY A 166 -10.12 5.74 -11.59
C GLY A 166 -10.23 5.97 -13.10
N GLU A 167 -11.19 5.31 -13.74
CA GLU A 167 -11.43 5.43 -15.19
C GLU A 167 -11.74 6.88 -15.59
N ARG A 168 -12.64 7.52 -14.83
CA ARG A 168 -13.00 8.92 -15.03
C ARG A 168 -11.80 9.85 -14.80
N TRP A 169 -11.08 9.72 -13.68
CA TRP A 169 -9.93 10.57 -13.39
C TRP A 169 -8.78 10.39 -14.38
N ALA A 170 -8.55 9.17 -14.86
CA ALA A 170 -7.59 8.93 -15.93
C ALA A 170 -8.01 9.64 -17.23
N ALA A 171 -9.29 9.56 -17.61
CA ALA A 171 -9.82 10.26 -18.79
C ALA A 171 -9.70 11.79 -18.66
N GLU A 172 -10.07 12.34 -17.51
CA GLU A 172 -9.93 13.77 -17.23
C GLU A 172 -8.46 14.22 -17.26
N THR A 173 -7.56 13.44 -16.65
CA THR A 173 -6.11 13.75 -16.62
C THR A 173 -5.54 13.80 -18.04
N ARG A 174 -5.88 12.84 -18.89
CA ARG A 174 -5.47 12.86 -20.31
C ARG A 174 -5.99 14.11 -21.01
N ARG A 175 -7.29 14.40 -20.87
CA ARG A 175 -7.92 15.59 -21.46
C ARG A 175 -7.24 16.88 -21.01
N GLU A 176 -6.90 17.02 -19.74
CA GLU A 176 -6.21 18.20 -19.21
C GLU A 176 -4.80 18.35 -19.82
N ILE A 177 -4.04 17.26 -19.93
CA ILE A 177 -2.70 17.27 -20.55
C ILE A 177 -2.79 17.60 -22.05
N GLU A 178 -3.77 17.03 -22.75
CA GLU A 178 -4.02 17.30 -24.18
C GLU A 178 -4.42 18.77 -24.41
N GLN A 179 -5.36 19.29 -23.61
CA GLN A 179 -5.82 20.68 -23.69
C GLN A 179 -4.70 21.68 -23.37
N ALA A 180 -3.78 21.31 -22.47
CA ALA A 180 -2.59 22.10 -22.18
C ALA A 180 -1.53 22.04 -23.28
N GLY A 181 -1.69 21.17 -24.29
CA GLY A 181 -0.68 20.96 -25.33
C GLY A 181 0.59 20.29 -24.81
N LEU A 182 0.52 19.61 -23.66
CA LEU A 182 1.68 19.03 -22.97
C LEU A 182 1.86 17.53 -23.26
N TRP A 183 1.06 16.95 -24.16
CA TRP A 183 1.15 15.54 -24.48
C TRP A 183 2.56 15.16 -24.96
N PRO A 184 3.24 14.16 -24.37
CA PRO A 184 4.59 13.81 -24.77
C PRO A 184 4.66 13.36 -26.23
N VAL A 185 5.56 13.96 -27.01
CA VAL A 185 5.69 13.72 -28.47
C VAL A 185 5.88 12.24 -28.82
N LYS A 186 6.62 11.49 -27.99
CA LYS A 186 6.93 10.07 -28.22
C LYS A 186 5.88 9.12 -27.64
N LEU A 187 4.81 9.63 -27.02
CA LEU A 187 3.74 8.82 -26.46
C LEU A 187 2.57 8.76 -27.45
N LYS A 188 2.18 7.55 -27.83
CA LYS A 188 1.00 7.34 -28.68
C LYS A 188 -0.25 7.95 -28.01
N PRO A 189 -1.00 8.82 -28.70
CA PRO A 189 -2.24 9.40 -28.18
C PRO A 189 -3.22 8.32 -27.75
N TRP A 190 -4.07 8.64 -26.77
CA TRP A 190 -5.13 7.74 -26.34
C TRP A 190 -6.24 7.70 -27.37
N LYS A 191 -6.55 6.50 -27.87
CA LYS A 191 -7.74 6.24 -28.68
C LYS A 191 -8.72 5.49 -27.78
N GLY A 192 -9.93 6.01 -27.58
CA GLY A 192 -10.87 5.57 -26.54
C GLY A 192 -11.33 4.10 -26.57
N ASP A 193 -10.78 3.29 -27.47
CA ASP A 193 -11.12 1.91 -27.79
C ASP A 193 -10.06 0.88 -27.37
N GLU A 194 -8.86 1.32 -26.93
CA GLU A 194 -7.72 0.43 -26.70
C GLU A 194 -7.92 -0.63 -25.58
N TYR A 195 -8.97 -0.51 -24.76
CA TYR A 195 -9.25 -1.44 -23.64
C TYR A 195 -10.72 -1.83 -23.46
N GLY A 196 -11.57 -1.65 -24.50
CA GLY A 196 -13.02 -1.86 -24.41
C GLY A 196 -13.62 -2.63 -25.58
N ASN A 197 -13.43 -3.95 -25.63
CA ASN A 197 -14.49 -4.97 -25.83
C ASN A 197 -13.89 -6.38 -25.83
N GLY A 198 -13.76 -6.95 -24.63
CA GLY A 198 -13.58 -8.39 -24.43
C GLY A 198 -14.86 -8.97 -23.83
N GLN A 199 -15.94 -8.99 -24.62
CA GLN A 199 -17.13 -9.80 -24.34
C GLN A 199 -17.46 -10.56 -25.61
N ALA A 200 -17.21 -11.87 -25.58
CA ALA A 200 -17.86 -12.88 -26.41
C ALA A 200 -18.87 -13.61 -25.51
#